data_AF-A0A0W0FUB4-F1
#
_entry.id   AF-A0A0W0FUB4-F1
#
_cell.length_a   1.000
_cell.length_b   1.000
_cell.length_c   1.000
_cell.angle_alpha   90.00
_cell.angle_beta   90.00
_cell.angle_gamma   90.00
#
_symmetry.space_group_name_H-M   'P 1'
#
loop_
_entity.id
_entity.type
_entity.pdbx_description
1 polymer ?
#
loop_
_entity_poly.entity_id
_entity_poly.type
_entity_poly.pdbx_seq_one_letter_code
_entity_poly.pdbx_strand_id
1 'polypeptide(L)'
;MAGGTFWRDWRSPTLFDKVLQQIRASDSGYINAFATGSYLLTTALLVEATMNSTYINSAIETESFYYFHLRNPQGVLQDGIEAATCAPTGFETELPCNSGLMMEGLAVLSSVTQNATISEQ
;
A
#
# COMPACT_ATOMS: atom_id res chain seq x y z
N MET A 1 -11.81 7.43 0.17
CA MET A 1 -10.46 8.01 0.38
C MET A 1 -9.49 7.26 -0.54
N ALA A 2 -8.32 7.82 -0.87
CA ALA A 2 -7.36 7.10 -1.71
C ALA A 2 -6.75 5.94 -0.89
N GLY A 3 -6.97 4.70 -1.31
CA GLY A 3 -6.54 3.50 -0.56
C GLY A 3 -5.01 3.28 -0.54
N GLY A 4 -4.24 4.01 -1.32
CA GLY A 4 -2.77 3.94 -1.34
C GLY A 4 -2.11 4.85 -0.29
N THR A 5 -1.01 4.39 0.30
CA THR A 5 -0.25 5.17 1.29
C THR A 5 1.05 5.74 0.70
N PHE A 6 1.23 7.06 0.80
CA PHE A 6 2.46 7.72 0.35
C PHE A 6 3.66 7.34 1.22
N TRP A 7 4.80 7.16 0.56
CA TRP A 7 6.06 6.86 1.23
C TRP A 7 7.11 7.92 0.91
N ARG A 8 7.71 8.48 1.96
CA ARG A 8 8.90 9.31 1.82
C ARG A 8 10.13 8.42 1.82
N ASP A 9 10.81 8.31 0.68
CA ASP A 9 12.14 7.70 0.68
C ASP A 9 13.15 8.65 1.34
N TRP A 10 13.84 8.13 2.35
CA TRP A 10 14.88 8.85 3.09
C TRP A 10 16.28 8.59 2.54
N ARG A 11 16.42 7.69 1.55
CA ARG A 11 17.67 7.41 0.87
C ARG A 11 17.87 8.41 -0.27
N SER A 12 18.51 9.54 0.03
CA SER A 12 19.04 10.47 -0.98
C SER A 12 20.48 10.89 -0.63
N PRO A 13 21.37 11.05 -1.63
CA PRO A 13 22.82 11.13 -1.46
C PRO A 13 23.25 12.51 -0.95
N THR A 14 24.37 12.51 -0.21
CA THR A 14 25.26 13.62 0.19
C THR A 14 24.70 14.99 0.63
N LEU A 15 25.37 15.57 1.63
CA LEU A 15 24.98 16.78 2.38
C LEU A 15 24.63 18.03 1.54
N PHE A 16 25.17 18.16 0.32
CA PHE A 16 24.99 19.37 -0.52
C PHE A 16 23.60 19.43 -1.17
N ASP A 17 22.95 18.30 -1.41
CA ASP A 17 21.58 18.26 -1.96
C ASP A 17 20.53 18.67 -0.92
N LYS A 18 20.83 18.54 0.38
CA LYS A 18 19.89 18.85 1.48
C LYS A 18 19.52 20.32 1.59
N VAL A 19 20.43 21.25 1.26
CA VAL A 19 20.17 22.71 1.42
C VAL A 19 19.26 23.23 0.29
N LEU A 20 19.31 22.62 -0.89
CA LEU A 20 18.41 22.95 -2.00
C LEU A 20 17.12 22.11 -1.98
N GLN A 21 17.17 20.87 -1.49
CA GLN A 21 16.01 19.98 -1.38
C GLN A 21 15.15 20.28 -0.14
N GLN A 22 15.62 20.99 0.88
CA GLN A 22 14.73 21.50 1.95
C GLN A 22 13.71 22.53 1.43
N ILE A 23 13.98 23.18 0.30
CA ILE A 23 13.06 24.13 -0.37
C ILE A 23 12.18 23.41 -1.41
N ARG A 24 12.55 22.20 -1.84
CA ARG A 24 11.86 21.39 -2.86
C ARG A 24 11.93 19.88 -2.55
N ALA A 25 11.57 19.47 -1.35
CA ALA A 25 11.24 18.07 -1.12
C ALA A 25 9.86 17.92 -1.75
N SER A 26 9.82 17.80 -3.08
CA SER A 26 8.66 17.33 -3.78
C SER A 26 8.29 16.03 -3.08
N ASP A 27 7.09 15.94 -2.51
CA ASP A 27 6.52 14.61 -2.24
C ASP A 27 6.77 13.82 -3.51
N SER A 28 7.53 12.72 -3.41
CA SER A 28 7.96 11.98 -4.60
C SER A 28 6.76 11.52 -5.43
N GLY A 29 5.56 11.54 -4.84
CA GLY A 29 4.36 10.94 -5.40
C GLY A 29 4.38 9.43 -5.23
N TYR A 30 5.43 8.87 -4.61
CA TYR A 30 5.59 7.44 -4.49
C TYR A 30 4.60 6.85 -3.49
N ILE A 31 3.78 5.92 -3.96
CA ILE A 31 2.88 5.12 -3.14
C ILE A 31 3.49 3.73 -3.06
N ASN A 32 3.86 3.30 -1.85
CA ASN A 32 4.54 2.00 -1.68
C ASN A 32 3.61 0.91 -1.14
N ALA A 33 3.90 -0.33 -1.52
CA ALA A 33 3.17 -1.51 -1.10
C ALA A 33 3.41 -1.86 0.36
N PHE A 34 4.60 -1.57 0.91
CA PHE A 34 4.87 -1.83 2.33
C PHE A 34 3.95 -1.02 3.25
N ALA A 35 3.81 0.30 3.05
CA ALA A 35 2.92 1.10 3.89
C ALA A 35 1.45 0.82 3.58
N THR A 36 1.11 0.62 2.30
CA THR A 36 -0.26 0.26 1.91
C THR A 36 -0.69 -1.07 2.55
N GLY A 37 0.14 -2.10 2.51
CA GLY A 37 -0.11 -3.38 3.17
C GLY A 37 -0.17 -3.28 4.70
N SER A 38 0.72 -2.48 5.30
CA SER A 38 0.68 -2.21 6.75
C SER A 38 -0.62 -1.51 7.17
N TYR A 39 -1.10 -0.56 6.37
CA TYR A 39 -2.36 0.13 6.61
C TYR A 39 -3.57 -0.81 6.45
N LEU A 40 -3.56 -1.66 5.42
CA LEU A 40 -4.59 -2.70 5.26
C LEU A 40 -4.64 -3.63 6.48
N LEU A 41 -3.50 -4.18 6.89
CA LEU A 41 -3.44 -5.07 8.06
C LEU A 41 -3.95 -4.38 9.33
N THR A 42 -3.50 -3.14 9.58
CA THR A 42 -3.92 -2.37 10.76
C THR A 42 -5.43 -2.11 10.75
N THR A 43 -5.97 -1.70 9.61
CA THR A 43 -7.41 -1.43 9.48
C THR A 43 -8.23 -2.72 9.57
N ALA A 44 -7.77 -3.83 8.98
CA ALA A 44 -8.41 -5.13 9.11
C ALA A 44 -8.44 -5.64 10.56
N LEU A 45 -7.35 -5.50 11.32
CA LEU A 45 -7.33 -5.82 12.75
C LEU A 45 -8.26 -4.91 13.57
N LEU A 46 -8.39 -3.64 13.20
CA LEU A 46 -9.37 -2.74 13.82
C LEU A 46 -10.81 -3.14 13.47
N VAL A 47 -11.06 -3.65 12.26
CA VAL A 47 -12.36 -4.25 11.91
C VAL A 47 -12.64 -5.44 12.82
N GLU A 48 -11.68 -6.37 12.95
CA GLU A 48 -11.81 -7.55 13.80
C GLU A 48 -12.14 -7.18 15.25
N ALA A 49 -11.43 -6.19 15.80
CA ALA A 49 -11.58 -5.79 17.19
C ALA A 49 -12.85 -4.98 17.48
N THR A 50 -13.39 -4.25 16.49
CA THR A 50 -14.41 -3.21 16.76
C THR A 50 -15.68 -3.32 15.93
N MET A 51 -15.65 -4.03 14.80
CA MET A 51 -16.72 -4.06 13.79
C MET A 51 -17.19 -2.66 13.34
N ASN A 52 -16.32 -1.65 13.46
CA ASN A 52 -16.66 -0.28 13.11
C ASN A 52 -16.63 -0.08 11.59
N SER A 53 -17.74 0.43 11.04
CA SER A 53 -17.89 0.68 9.60
C SER A 53 -16.83 1.60 9.00
N THR A 54 -16.25 2.49 9.80
CA THR A 54 -15.15 3.36 9.36
C THR A 54 -13.95 2.52 8.93
N TYR A 55 -13.54 1.56 9.76
CA TYR A 55 -12.39 0.70 9.46
C TYR A 55 -12.70 -0.30 8.35
N ILE A 56 -13.95 -0.77 8.27
CA ILE A 56 -14.40 -1.64 7.17
C ILE A 56 -14.24 -0.91 5.84
N ASN A 57 -14.76 0.31 5.75
CA ASN A 57 -14.69 1.11 4.53
C ASN A 57 -13.24 1.41 4.15
N SER A 58 -12.39 1.79 5.12
CA SER A 58 -10.97 2.04 4.85
C SER A 58 -10.22 0.80 4.38
N ALA A 59 -10.47 -0.37 4.98
CA ALA A 59 -9.82 -1.62 4.59
C ALA A 59 -10.26 -2.06 3.18
N ILE A 60 -11.55 -1.95 2.85
CA ILE A 60 -12.08 -2.24 1.51
C ILE A 60 -11.49 -1.29 0.46
N GLU A 61 -11.43 0.02 0.74
CA GLU A 61 -10.81 0.99 -0.19
C GLU A 61 -9.33 0.67 -0.44
N THR A 62 -8.62 0.20 0.59
CA THR A 62 -7.20 -0.18 0.49
C THR A 62 -7.00 -1.47 -0.28
N GLU A 63 -7.82 -2.49 -0.04
CA GLU A 63 -7.83 -3.74 -0.81
C GLU A 63 -8.10 -3.46 -2.30
N SER A 64 -9.09 -2.62 -2.60
CA SER A 64 -9.40 -2.24 -3.98
C SER A 64 -8.23 -1.50 -4.63
N PHE A 65 -7.56 -0.61 -3.89
CA PHE A 65 -6.35 0.04 -4.39
C PHE A 65 -5.23 -0.96 -4.71
N TYR A 66 -5.00 -1.94 -3.83
CA TYR A 66 -4.07 -3.03 -4.08
C TYR A 66 -4.41 -3.75 -5.40
N TYR A 67 -5.66 -4.19 -5.55
CA TYR A 67 -6.12 -4.98 -6.69
C TYR A 67 -5.96 -4.23 -8.02
N PHE A 68 -6.29 -2.94 -8.05
CA PHE A 68 -6.29 -2.16 -9.29
C PHE A 68 -4.94 -1.50 -9.64
N HIS A 69 -4.07 -1.26 -8.65
CA HIS A 69 -2.90 -0.41 -8.86
C HIS A 69 -1.57 -1.03 -8.43
N LEU A 70 -1.55 -1.92 -7.45
CA LEU A 70 -0.31 -2.53 -6.97
C LEU A 70 -0.10 -3.95 -7.47
N ARG A 71 -1.15 -4.63 -7.93
CA ARG A 71 -1.08 -5.97 -8.50
C ARG A 71 -0.82 -5.91 -10.01
N ASN A 72 0.19 -6.64 -10.49
CA ASN A 72 0.41 -6.80 -11.93
C ASN A 72 -0.52 -7.87 -12.53
N PRO A 73 -0.62 -8.01 -13.86
CA PRO A 73 -1.51 -9.00 -14.51
C PRO A 73 -1.23 -10.47 -14.14
N GLN A 74 -0.01 -10.79 -13.66
CA GLN A 74 0.39 -12.11 -13.18
C GLN A 74 0.01 -12.34 -11.71
N GLY A 75 -0.59 -11.34 -11.08
CA GLY A 75 -1.04 -11.40 -9.70
C GLY A 75 0.02 -11.05 -8.66
N VAL A 76 1.19 -10.57 -9.08
CA VAL A 76 2.31 -10.24 -8.19
C VAL A 76 2.17 -8.81 -7.68
N LEU A 77 2.41 -8.63 -6.38
CA LEU A 77 2.45 -7.32 -5.74
C LEU A 77 3.74 -6.57 -6.10
N GLN A 78 3.59 -5.42 -6.73
CA GLN A 78 4.68 -4.50 -7.06
C GLN A 78 5.14 -3.73 -5.80
N ASP A 79 6.39 -3.28 -5.75
CA ASP A 79 6.92 -2.53 -4.58
C ASP A 79 6.19 -1.19 -4.36
N GLY A 80 5.68 -0.59 -5.43
CA GLY A 80 4.94 0.66 -5.39
C GLY A 80 4.74 1.26 -6.78
N ILE A 81 4.12 2.43 -6.82
CA ILE A 81 3.83 3.19 -8.04
C ILE A 81 4.06 4.69 -7.82
N GLU A 82 4.27 5.42 -8.92
CA GLU A 82 4.22 6.88 -8.92
C GLU A 82 2.78 7.37 -9.04
N ALA A 83 2.30 8.19 -8.10
CA ALA A 83 0.92 8.70 -8.09
C ALA A 83 0.56 9.51 -9.34
N ALA A 84 1.53 10.15 -9.99
CA ALA A 84 1.30 10.97 -11.18
C ALA A 84 1.03 10.14 -12.45
N THR A 85 1.57 8.92 -12.52
CA THR A 85 1.52 8.09 -13.74
C THR A 85 0.90 6.72 -13.51
N CYS A 86 0.71 6.32 -12.26
CA CYS A 86 0.41 4.96 -11.83
C CYS A 86 1.39 3.91 -12.36
N ALA A 87 2.58 4.34 -12.82
CA ALA A 87 3.60 3.43 -13.31
C ALA A 87 4.35 2.85 -12.11
N PRO A 88 4.70 1.56 -12.14
CA PRO A 88 5.66 1.02 -11.19
C PRO A 88 6.95 1.81 -11.26
N THR A 89 7.55 2.08 -10.09
CA THR A 89 8.90 2.60 -10.06
C THR A 89 9.84 1.50 -10.53
N GLY A 90 10.83 1.83 -11.36
CA GLY A 90 11.71 0.88 -12.06
C GLY A 90 12.60 0.00 -11.17
N PHE A 91 12.32 -0.07 -9.87
CA PHE A 91 12.82 -1.09 -8.97
C PHE A 91 11.85 -2.27 -9.03
N GLU A 92 11.99 -3.11 -10.07
CA GLU A 92 11.33 -4.42 -10.16
C GLU A 92 11.88 -5.38 -9.08
N THR A 93 11.73 -5.00 -7.82
CA THR A 93 12.01 -5.86 -6.69
C THR A 93 10.69 -6.12 -6.01
N GLU A 94 9.97 -7.14 -6.46
CA GLU A 94 8.85 -7.67 -5.71
C GLU A 94 9.40 -8.25 -4.40
N LEU A 95 9.30 -7.45 -3.34
CA LEU A 95 9.84 -7.81 -2.03
C LEU A 95 8.86 -8.77 -1.33
N PRO A 96 9.30 -9.97 -0.91
CA PRO A 96 8.42 -10.94 -0.25
C PRO A 96 7.75 -10.41 1.02
N CYS A 97 8.39 -9.46 1.73
CA CYS A 97 7.81 -8.83 2.92
C CYS A 97 6.58 -7.98 2.60
N ASN A 98 6.54 -7.30 1.45
CA ASN A 98 5.37 -6.54 1.03
C ASN A 98 4.18 -7.49 0.79
N SER A 99 4.44 -8.59 0.07
CA SER A 99 3.42 -9.59 -0.23
C SER A 99 2.92 -10.26 1.04
N GLY A 100 3.82 -10.59 1.98
CA GLY A 100 3.46 -11.16 3.28
C GLY A 100 2.48 -10.29 4.07
N LEU A 101 2.80 -9.01 4.23
CA LEU A 101 1.93 -8.05 4.93
C LEU A 101 0.58 -7.86 4.22
N MET A 102 0.59 -7.76 2.89
CA MET A 102 -0.64 -7.63 2.11
C MET A 102 -1.53 -8.87 2.26
N MET A 103 -0.97 -10.07 2.12
CA MET A 103 -1.70 -11.32 2.29
C MET A 103 -2.29 -11.48 3.70
N GLU A 104 -1.54 -11.10 4.74
CA GLU A 104 -2.04 -11.14 6.12
C GLU A 104 -3.24 -10.19 6.30
N GLY A 105 -3.13 -8.96 5.81
CA GLY A 105 -4.22 -7.98 5.86
C GLY A 105 -5.48 -8.45 5.11
N LEU A 106 -5.31 -9.02 3.91
CA LEU A 106 -6.42 -9.58 3.13
C LEU A 106 -7.07 -10.78 3.83
N ALA A 107 -6.28 -11.67 4.44
CA ALA A 107 -6.79 -12.84 5.15
C ALA A 107 -7.62 -12.44 6.37
N VAL A 108 -7.15 -11.47 7.17
CA VAL A 108 -7.92 -10.92 8.31
C VAL A 108 -9.17 -10.22 7.81
N LEU A 109 -9.06 -9.38 6.78
CA LEU A 109 -10.23 -8.67 6.25
C LEU A 109 -11.29 -9.63 5.70
N SER A 110 -10.88 -10.68 5.00
CA SER A 110 -11.78 -11.71 4.47
C SER A 110 -12.47 -12.48 5.60
N SER A 111 -11.76 -12.83 6.67
CA SER A 111 -12.33 -13.59 7.79
C SER A 111 -13.43 -12.82 8.52
N VAL A 112 -13.28 -11.50 8.67
CA VAL A 112 -14.22 -10.65 9.41
C VAL A 112 -15.37 -10.13 8.56
N THR A 113 -15.15 -9.93 7.25
CA THR A 113 -16.19 -9.44 6.33
C THR A 113 -16.97 -10.56 5.64
N GLN A 114 -16.45 -11.79 5.64
CA GLN A 114 -16.97 -12.91 4.84
C GLN A 114 -17.09 -12.57 3.35
N ASN A 115 -16.22 -11.68 2.85
CA ASN A 115 -16.25 -11.25 1.46
C ASN A 115 -15.51 -12.26 0.57
N ALA A 116 -16.28 -13.02 -0.21
CA ALA A 116 -15.77 -14.05 -1.12
C ALA A 116 -14.81 -13.49 -2.19
N THR A 117 -14.99 -12.24 -2.60
CA THR A 117 -14.15 -11.57 -3.61
C THR A 117 -12.72 -11.37 -3.13
N ILE A 118 -12.50 -11.27 -1.81
CA ILE A 118 -11.18 -11.10 -1.21
C ILE A 118 -10.50 -12.46 -1.00
N SER A 119 -11.27 -13.51 -0.71
CA SER A 119 -10.74 -14.86 -0.49
C SER A 119 -10.26 -15.57 -1.77
N GLU A 120 -10.63 -15.07 -2.94
CA GLU A 120 -10.29 -15.67 -4.25
C GLU A 120 -9.14 -14.95 -4.98
N GLN A 121 -8.56 -13.90 -4.38
CA GLN A 121 -7.46 -13.11 -4.97
C GLN A 121 -6.08 -13.71 -4.73
#